data_AF-A0A4R2QS90-F1
#
_entry.id   AF-A0A4R2QS90-F1
#
_cell.length_a   1.000
_cell.length_b   1.000
_cell.length_c   1.000
_cell.angle_alpha   90.00
_cell.angle_beta   90.00
_cell.angle_gamma   90.00
#
_symmetry.space_group_name_H-M   'P 1'
#
loop_
_entity.id
_entity.type
_entity.pdbx_description
1 polymer ?
#
loop_
_entity_poly.entity_id
_entity_poly.type
_entity_poly.pdbx_seq_one_letter_code
_entity_poly.pdbx_strand_id
1 'polypeptide(L)'
;MTKGGLPARLRAAWRRLERGHDQLFVARWRQGARREARRQQDTLRALVMLESLGVDNPVAYETLELIPYLVADLHEWHQRMGQRGFGDPEVCC
;
A
#
# COMPACT_ATOMS: atom_id res chain seq x y z
N MET A 1 -30.57 -9.51 -48.61
CA MET A 1 -29.82 -8.74 -47.59
C MET A 1 -30.47 -8.94 -46.23
N THR A 2 -29.71 -8.91 -45.13
CA THR A 2 -30.11 -9.07 -43.69
C THR A 2 -29.93 -10.45 -43.03
N LYS A 3 -28.69 -10.93 -42.89
CA LYS A 3 -28.33 -11.89 -41.82
C LYS A 3 -26.95 -11.55 -41.27
N GLY A 4 -26.85 -10.93 -40.08
CA GLY A 4 -25.55 -10.69 -39.43
C GLY A 4 -25.47 -9.71 -38.25
N GLY A 5 -26.52 -8.96 -37.90
CA GLY A 5 -26.40 -7.84 -36.92
C GLY A 5 -26.69 -8.19 -35.45
N LEU A 6 -27.59 -9.14 -35.19
CA LEU A 6 -28.03 -9.51 -33.83
C LEU A 6 -26.93 -10.12 -32.93
N PRO A 7 -26.08 -11.06 -33.40
CA PRO A 7 -25.10 -11.70 -32.53
C PRO A 7 -23.89 -10.80 -32.23
N ALA A 8 -23.65 -9.76 -33.04
CA ALA A 8 -22.60 -8.78 -32.80
C ALA A 8 -22.96 -7.81 -31.65
N ARG A 9 -24.22 -7.35 -31.62
CA ARG A 9 -24.73 -6.44 -30.57
C ARG A 9 -24.82 -7.13 -29.21
N LEU A 10 -25.28 -8.37 -29.17
CA LEU A 10 -25.32 -9.20 -27.96
C LEU A 10 -23.92 -9.44 -27.38
N ARG A 11 -22.94 -9.77 -28.23
CA ARG A 11 -21.53 -9.91 -27.80
C ARG A 11 -20.95 -8.59 -27.29
N ALA A 12 -21.26 -7.46 -27.92
CA ALA A 12 -20.78 -6.16 -27.46
C ALA A 12 -21.38 -5.77 -26.10
N ALA A 13 -22.67 -6.05 -25.89
CA ALA A 13 -23.35 -5.84 -24.61
C ALA A 13 -22.78 -6.74 -23.51
N TRP A 14 -22.53 -8.02 -23.81
CA TRP A 14 -21.93 -8.97 -22.88
C TRP A 14 -20.54 -8.55 -22.41
N ARG A 15 -19.63 -8.17 -23.33
CA ARG A 15 -18.31 -7.65 -22.97
C ARG A 15 -18.36 -6.36 -22.14
N ARG A 16 -19.41 -5.55 -22.32
CA ARG A 16 -19.61 -4.31 -21.54
C ARG A 16 -20.03 -4.64 -20.11
N LEU A 17 -20.87 -5.66 -19.94
CA LEU A 17 -21.25 -6.23 -18.65
C LEU A 17 -20.04 -6.85 -17.93
N GLU A 18 -19.24 -7.68 -18.61
CA GLU A 18 -18.01 -8.26 -18.07
C GLU A 18 -17.03 -7.18 -17.58
N ARG A 19 -16.79 -6.14 -18.38
CA ARG A 19 -15.92 -5.02 -17.96
C ARG A 19 -16.45 -4.28 -16.74
N GLY A 20 -17.77 -4.08 -16.66
CA GLY A 20 -18.40 -3.46 -15.49
C GLY A 20 -18.27 -4.33 -14.24
N HIS A 21 -18.44 -5.65 -14.39
CA HIS A 21 -18.26 -6.63 -13.33
C HIS A 21 -16.81 -6.65 -12.84
N ASP A 22 -15.84 -6.79 -13.75
CA ASP A 22 -14.41 -6.76 -13.41
C ASP A 22 -14.02 -5.47 -12.69
N GLN A 23 -14.51 -4.32 -13.16
CA GLN A 23 -14.22 -3.04 -12.49
C GLN A 23 -14.76 -3.01 -11.06
N LEU A 24 -15.97 -3.51 -10.81
CA LEU A 24 -16.56 -3.50 -9.47
C LEU A 24 -15.88 -4.49 -8.51
N PHE A 25 -15.58 -5.70 -8.97
CA PHE A 25 -15.01 -6.74 -8.13
C PHE A 25 -13.49 -6.60 -7.97
N VAL A 26 -12.77 -6.34 -9.06
CA VAL A 26 -11.30 -6.25 -9.03
C VAL A 26 -10.83 -4.94 -8.41
N ALA A 27 -11.51 -3.81 -8.65
CA ALA A 27 -11.05 -2.53 -8.08
C ALA A 27 -11.13 -2.53 -6.54
N ARG A 28 -12.23 -3.04 -5.96
CA ARG A 28 -12.38 -3.13 -4.50
C ARG A 28 -11.35 -4.07 -3.88
N TRP A 29 -11.10 -5.21 -4.51
CA TRP A 29 -10.05 -6.14 -4.10
C TRP A 29 -8.66 -5.49 -4.13
N ARG A 30 -8.31 -4.82 -5.23
CA ARG A 30 -7.03 -4.09 -5.37
C ARG A 30 -6.85 -3.02 -4.29
N GLN A 31 -7.91 -2.28 -3.96
CA GLN A 31 -7.83 -1.31 -2.88
C GLN A 31 -7.61 -1.97 -1.51
N GLY A 32 -8.30 -3.09 -1.24
CA GLY A 32 -8.10 -3.89 -0.02
C GLY A 32 -6.67 -4.42 0.08
N ALA A 33 -6.16 -5.05 -0.99
CA ALA A 33 -4.79 -5.55 -1.05
C ALA A 33 -3.75 -4.45 -0.85
N ARG A 34 -3.94 -3.26 -1.44
CA ARG A 34 -3.07 -2.10 -1.23
C ARG A 34 -3.13 -1.56 0.21
N ARG A 35 -4.26 -1.68 0.90
CA ARG A 35 -4.38 -1.29 2.30
C ARG A 35 -3.63 -2.28 3.20
N GLU A 36 -3.78 -3.57 2.94
CA GLU A 36 -3.09 -4.60 3.70
C GLU A 36 -1.57 -4.57 3.49
N ALA A 37 -1.11 -4.43 2.24
CA ALA A 37 0.32 -4.28 1.94
C ALA A 37 0.93 -3.09 2.68
N ARG A 38 0.23 -1.95 2.71
CA ARG A 38 0.67 -0.77 3.47
C ARG A 38 0.72 -1.02 4.98
N ARG A 39 -0.31 -1.68 5.53
CA ARG A 39 -0.33 -2.05 6.95
C ARG A 39 0.84 -2.97 7.32
N GLN A 40 1.16 -3.94 6.47
CA GLN A 40 2.33 -4.81 6.69
C GLN A 40 3.66 -4.05 6.61
N GLN A 41 3.78 -3.12 5.67
CA GLN A 41 4.96 -2.24 5.58
C GLN A 41 5.11 -1.36 6.82
N ASP A 42 4.02 -0.78 7.33
CA ASP A 42 4.04 0.02 8.55
C ASP A 42 4.45 -0.81 9.78
N THR A 43 3.96 -2.04 9.90
CA THR A 43 4.37 -2.99 10.96
C THR A 43 5.86 -3.34 10.86
N LEU A 44 6.35 -3.67 9.66
CA LEU A 44 7.78 -3.98 9.45
C LEU A 44 8.66 -2.79 9.84
N ARG A 45 8.28 -1.57 9.42
CA ARG A 45 8.99 -0.34 9.77
C ARG A 45 9.04 -0.15 11.29
N ALA A 46 7.92 -0.35 12.00
CA ALA A 46 7.88 -0.26 13.45
C ALA A 46 8.80 -1.29 14.13
N LEU A 47 8.87 -2.52 13.61
CA LEU A 47 9.74 -3.58 14.14
C LEU A 47 11.23 -3.26 13.93
N VAL A 48 11.62 -2.76 12.76
CA VAL A 48 13.01 -2.38 12.50
C VAL A 48 13.43 -1.21 13.38
N MET A 49 12.52 -0.27 13.64
CA MET A 49 12.79 0.95 14.40
C MET A 49 12.43 0.86 15.89
N LEU A 50 12.26 -0.35 16.46
CA LEU A 50 11.92 -0.54 17.87
C LEU A 50 12.87 0.21 18.82
N GLU A 51 14.17 0.27 18.49
CA GLU A 51 15.17 0.95 19.31
C GLU A 51 14.90 2.45 19.43
N SER A 52 14.40 3.08 18.35
CA SER A 52 13.98 4.49 18.38
C SER A 52 12.74 4.73 19.26
N LEU A 53 11.97 3.68 19.53
CA LEU A 53 10.83 3.67 20.46
C LEU A 53 11.26 3.28 21.89
N GLY A 54 12.56 3.07 22.14
CA GLY A 54 13.11 2.63 23.42
C GLY A 54 12.95 1.15 23.71
N VAL A 55 12.66 0.33 22.69
CA VAL A 55 12.54 -1.13 22.80
C VAL A 55 13.73 -1.78 22.11
N ASP A 56 14.49 -2.60 22.83
CA ASP A 56 15.62 -3.32 22.25
C ASP A 56 15.17 -4.22 21.09
N ASN A 57 15.85 -4.10 19.93
CA ASN A 57 15.58 -4.90 18.75
C ASN A 57 16.59 -6.05 18.62
N PRO A 58 16.21 -7.31 18.83
CA PRO A 58 17.13 -8.45 18.78
C PRO A 58 17.67 -8.75 17.39
N VAL A 59 17.11 -8.15 16.33
CA VAL A 59 17.54 -8.29 14.94
C VAL A 59 18.01 -6.96 14.34
N ALA A 60 18.37 -5.98 15.18
CA ALA A 60 18.84 -4.67 14.73
C ALA A 60 19.99 -4.79 13.71
N TYR A 61 20.98 -5.62 14.02
CA TYR A 61 22.17 -5.80 13.18
C TYR A 61 21.83 -6.33 11.78
N GLU A 62 20.96 -7.33 11.70
CA GLU A 62 20.55 -7.95 10.43
C GLU A 62 19.66 -7.03 9.57
N THR A 63 19.05 -6.02 10.19
CA THR A 63 18.14 -5.08 9.52
C THR A 63 18.76 -3.72 9.22
N LEU A 64 20.06 -3.54 9.52
CA LEU A 64 20.82 -2.31 9.24
C LEU A 64 20.75 -1.91 7.75
N GLU A 65 20.78 -2.87 6.83
CA GLU A 65 20.73 -2.61 5.38
C GLU A 65 19.39 -2.03 4.91
N LEU A 66 18.32 -2.24 5.69
CA LEU A 66 16.98 -1.73 5.38
C LEU A 66 16.80 -0.28 5.84
N ILE A 67 17.60 0.19 6.79
CA ILE A 67 17.53 1.55 7.35
C ILE A 67 17.54 2.64 6.28
N PRO A 68 18.44 2.69 5.29
CA PRO A 68 18.44 3.77 4.28
C PRO A 68 17.12 3.88 3.50
N TYR A 69 16.46 2.74 3.23
CA TYR A 69 15.17 2.72 2.54
C TYR A 69 14.01 3.15 3.46
N LEU A 70 14.14 2.92 4.77
CA LEU A 70 13.14 3.31 5.76
C LEU A 70 13.24 4.79 6.13
N VAL A 71 14.46 5.34 6.20
CA VAL A 71 14.71 6.76 6.52
C VAL A 71 14.10 7.68 5.47
N ALA A 72 14.20 7.33 4.18
CA ALA A 72 13.62 8.13 3.10
C ALA A 72 12.09 8.32 3.22
N ASP A 73 11.40 7.34 3.80
CA ASP A 73 9.95 7.31 3.97
C ASP A 73 9.48 7.69 5.40
N LEU A 74 10.43 7.88 6.33
CA LEU A 74 10.16 8.05 7.76
C LEU A 74 9.34 9.32 8.03
N HIS A 75 9.64 10.38 7.28
CA HIS A 75 8.98 11.67 7.43
C HIS A 75 7.48 11.58 7.13
N GLU A 76 7.12 10.95 6.01
CA GLU A 76 5.70 10.76 5.64
C GLU A 76 4.99 9.80 6.61
N TRP A 77 5.69 8.77 7.08
CA TRP A 77 5.13 7.79 8.00
C TRP A 77 4.83 8.39 9.38
N HIS A 78 5.76 9.10 10.01
CA HIS A 78 5.53 9.62 11.37
C HIS A 78 4.44 10.71 11.37
N GLN A 79 4.36 11.52 10.30
CA GLN A 79 3.28 12.50 10.13
C GLN A 79 1.90 11.82 10.11
N ARG A 80 1.77 10.68 9.40
CA ARG A 80 0.51 9.90 9.40
C ARG A 80 0.17 9.31 10.76
N MET A 81 1.16 8.99 11.57
CA MET A 81 0.96 8.50 12.94
C MET A 81 0.59 9.62 13.93
N GLY A 82 0.56 10.88 13.49
CA GLY A 82 0.18 12.03 14.32
C GLY A 82 1.28 12.47 15.29
N GLN A 83 2.51 11.95 15.13
CA GLN A 83 3.67 12.41 15.90
C GLN A 83 4.08 13.80 15.41
N ARG A 84 4.23 14.76 16.31
CA ARG A 84 4.63 16.14 15.97
C ARG A 84 6.14 16.32 15.80
N GLY A 85 6.92 15.32 16.19
CA GLY A 85 8.37 15.29 16.09
C GLY A 85 8.90 13.90 16.43
N PHE A 86 10.15 13.63 16.06
CA PHE A 86 10.84 12.37 16.29
C PHE A 86 12.10 12.66 17.12
N GLY A 87 11.93 12.73 18.45
CA GLY A 87 13.02 13.16 19.35
C GLY A 87 13.29 14.66 19.23
N ASP A 88 14.54 15.03 18.96
CA ASP A 88 14.96 16.43 18.87
C ASP A 88 14.34 17.17 17.66
N PRO A 89 13.98 18.45 17.81
CA PRO A 89 13.28 19.22 16.77
C PRO A 89 14.07 19.40 15.46
N GLU A 90 15.39 19.20 15.47
CA GLU A 90 16.26 19.39 14.30
C GLU A 90 16.36 18.16 13.37
N VAL A 91 15.86 16.99 13.80
CA VAL A 91 16.08 15.72 13.07
C VAL A 91 14.87 15.35 12.19
N CYS A 92 13.73 16.00 12.43
CA CYS A 92 12.43 15.57 11.92
C CYS A 92 11.78 16.58 10.94
N CYS A 93 12.33 17.79 10.81
CA CYS A 93 11.89 18.87 9.92
C CYS A 93 13.07 19.55 9.25
#